data_AF-A0AAV0ERS9-F1
#
_entry.id   AF-A0AAV0ERS9-F1
#
_cell.length_a   1.000
_cell.length_b   1.000
_cell.length_c   1.000
_cell.angle_alpha   90.00
_cell.angle_beta   90.00
_cell.angle_gamma   90.00
#
_symmetry.space_group_name_H-M   'P 1'
#
loop_
_entity.id
_entity.type
_entity.pdbx_description
1 polymer ?
#
loop_
_entity_poly.entity_id
_entity_poly.type
_entity_poly.pdbx_seq_one_letter_code
_entity_poly.pdbx_strand_id
1 'polypeptide(L)'
;MEDGELEFSNSQEMLLSDLNISELPDSSFMDSFLNEILKDTHACTHAHTCNPPGPDNSHTHTSYHVHTKIVPPPPVASSEDNTAESVDDKKEGKKRPSGNREAVRKYREKKKARAALLEDEVVRLRAVNQQLLKRLQGQAVLEAELVRLKCLLVDMRGRIEGEIGCFPYDYNKQQ
;
A
#
# COMPACT_ATOMS: atom_id res chain seq x y z
N MET A 1 8.34 16.55 10.52
CA MET A 1 9.29 15.61 9.88
C MET A 1 8.79 15.44 8.47
N GLU A 2 9.72 15.44 7.54
CA GLU A 2 9.58 15.58 6.08
C GLU A 2 8.75 14.44 5.48
N ASP A 3 7.56 14.77 4.95
CA ASP A 3 6.72 13.82 4.21
C ASP A 3 7.17 13.83 2.75
N GLY A 4 7.84 12.74 2.35
CA GLY A 4 8.26 12.52 0.97
C GLY A 4 7.07 12.27 0.05
N GLU A 5 6.86 13.17 -0.89
CA GLU A 5 5.89 13.00 -1.97
C GLU A 5 6.36 11.89 -2.93
N LEU A 6 5.53 10.87 -3.09
CA LEU A 6 5.72 9.82 -4.09
C LEU A 6 4.96 10.25 -5.35
N GLU A 7 5.66 10.95 -6.24
CA GLU A 7 5.19 11.26 -7.60
C GLU A 7 4.91 9.96 -8.36
N PHE A 8 3.64 9.71 -8.72
CA PHE A 8 3.27 8.72 -9.71
C PHE A 8 3.10 9.38 -11.07
N SER A 9 4.19 9.90 -11.62
CA SER A 9 4.26 10.40 -12.99
C SER A 9 5.13 9.48 -13.83
N ASN A 10 4.62 8.34 -14.32
CA ASN A 10 5.07 7.76 -15.60
C ASN A 10 4.30 6.53 -16.18
N SER A 11 3.03 6.30 -15.85
CA SER A 11 2.28 5.16 -16.42
C SER A 11 1.56 5.47 -17.74
N GLN A 12 1.58 6.73 -18.19
CA GLN A 12 0.89 7.15 -19.42
C GLN A 12 1.81 7.20 -20.65
N GLU A 13 3.12 7.38 -20.49
CA GLU A 13 4.06 7.45 -21.63
C GLU A 13 4.50 6.08 -22.16
N MET A 14 4.40 5.02 -21.35
CA MET A 14 4.80 3.67 -21.76
C MET A 14 3.79 2.99 -22.71
N LEU A 15 2.53 3.41 -22.73
CA LEU A 15 1.51 2.82 -23.61
C LEU A 15 1.49 3.43 -25.02
N LEU A 16 2.13 4.58 -25.22
CA LEU A 16 2.19 5.25 -26.53
C LEU A 16 3.44 4.87 -27.33
N SER A 17 4.50 4.40 -26.67
CA SER A 17 5.76 4.01 -27.32
C SER A 17 5.68 2.67 -28.06
N ASP A 18 4.71 1.81 -27.74
CA ASP A 18 4.59 0.46 -28.32
C ASP A 18 3.77 0.43 -29.63
N LEU A 19 3.13 1.53 -30.03
CA LEU A 19 2.58 1.68 -31.38
C LEU A 19 3.61 2.35 -32.28
N ASN A 20 4.63 1.58 -32.65
CA ASN A 20 5.53 1.94 -33.75
C ASN A 20 4.76 1.81 -35.08
N ILE A 21 3.96 2.83 -35.43
CA ILE A 21 3.22 2.94 -36.71
C ILE A 21 4.15 3.54 -37.78
N SER A 22 5.33 2.97 -37.95
CA SER A 22 6.30 3.47 -38.94
C SER A 22 6.31 2.68 -40.25
N GLU A 23 5.53 1.59 -40.40
CA GLU A 23 5.74 0.73 -41.57
C GLU A 23 4.54 -0.17 -41.93
N LEU A 24 3.48 0.37 -42.54
CA LEU A 24 2.52 -0.42 -43.32
C LEU A 24 1.94 0.39 -44.49
N PRO A 25 1.58 -0.26 -45.62
CA PRO A 25 1.45 0.37 -46.93
C PRO A 25 0.15 1.17 -47.08
N ASP A 26 0.26 2.20 -47.92
CA ASP A 26 -0.77 3.12 -48.38
C ASP A 26 -2.10 2.40 -48.71
N SER A 27 -3.07 2.45 -47.80
CA SER A 27 -4.40 1.84 -47.98
C SER A 27 -5.51 2.80 -47.55
N SER A 28 -5.74 3.79 -48.41
CA SER A 28 -6.76 4.85 -48.34
C SER A 28 -8.18 4.41 -47.90
N PHE A 29 -8.53 3.12 -48.03
CA PHE A 29 -9.84 2.59 -47.65
C PHE A 29 -9.95 2.22 -46.16
N MET A 30 -8.90 1.66 -45.54
CA MET A 30 -8.90 1.31 -44.11
C MET A 30 -8.82 2.57 -43.23
N ASP A 31 -8.11 3.57 -43.72
CA ASP A 31 -7.90 4.83 -43.01
C ASP A 31 -9.18 5.67 -42.93
N SER A 32 -10.05 5.59 -43.95
CA SER A 32 -11.37 6.25 -43.92
C SER A 32 -12.35 5.60 -42.93
N PHE A 33 -12.36 4.26 -42.84
CA PHE A 33 -13.22 3.52 -41.92
C PHE A 33 -12.81 3.72 -40.45
N LEU A 34 -11.51 3.67 -40.15
CA LEU A 34 -11.01 3.96 -38.81
C LEU A 34 -11.27 5.42 -38.42
N ASN A 35 -11.14 6.36 -39.36
CA ASN A 35 -11.49 7.76 -39.13
C ASN A 35 -12.99 7.96 -38.86
N GLU A 36 -13.88 7.19 -39.48
CA GLU A 36 -15.33 7.26 -39.22
C GLU A 36 -15.67 6.73 -37.81
N ILE A 37 -15.06 5.63 -37.38
CA ILE A 37 -15.21 5.08 -36.02
C ILE A 37 -14.66 6.04 -34.96
N LEU A 38 -13.50 6.65 -35.22
CA LEU A 38 -12.89 7.61 -34.31
C LEU A 38 -13.68 8.93 -34.24
N LYS A 39 -14.36 9.34 -35.33
CA LYS A 39 -15.28 10.49 -35.33
C LYS A 39 -16.55 10.27 -34.51
N ASP A 40 -17.05 9.04 -34.44
CA ASP A 40 -18.25 8.66 -33.66
C ASP A 40 -17.94 8.40 -32.18
N THR A 41 -16.68 8.65 -31.76
CA THR A 41 -16.24 8.55 -30.37
C THR A 41 -16.56 9.85 -29.64
N HIS A 42 -17.52 9.79 -28.71
CA HIS A 42 -17.97 10.96 -27.96
C HIS A 42 -17.38 10.98 -26.55
N ALA A 43 -16.71 12.08 -26.21
CA ALA A 43 -16.29 12.36 -24.85
C ALA A 43 -17.47 12.96 -24.06
N CYS A 44 -17.79 12.37 -22.91
CA CYS A 44 -18.77 12.91 -21.98
C CYS A 44 -18.07 13.33 -20.69
N THR A 45 -18.41 14.52 -20.21
CA THR A 45 -17.91 15.07 -18.95
C THR A 45 -19.01 14.99 -17.90
N HIS A 46 -18.69 14.33 -16.79
CA HIS A 46 -19.59 14.25 -15.66
C HIS A 46 -18.97 14.89 -14.43
N ALA A 47 -19.78 15.68 -13.74
CA ALA A 47 -19.46 16.21 -12.43
C ALA A 47 -20.19 15.36 -11.39
N HIS A 48 -19.44 14.75 -10.48
CA HIS A 48 -19.99 13.95 -9.39
C HIS A 48 -19.67 14.63 -8.06
N THR A 49 -20.69 14.67 -7.20
CA THR A 49 -20.53 15.11 -5.81
C THR A 49 -20.50 13.87 -4.94
N CYS A 50 -19.36 13.60 -4.32
CA CYS A 50 -19.22 12.48 -3.39
C CYS A 50 -19.33 12.99 -1.96
N ASN A 51 -20.34 12.50 -1.24
CA ASN A 51 -20.49 12.71 0.21
C ASN A 51 -19.93 11.46 0.92
N PRO A 52 -18.64 11.43 1.28
CA PRO A 52 -18.12 10.34 2.10
C PRO A 52 -18.82 10.34 3.47
N PRO A 53 -19.01 9.17 4.11
CA PRO A 53 -19.58 9.11 5.45
C PRO A 53 -18.60 9.75 6.47
N GLY A 54 -18.87 11.00 6.85
CA GLY A 54 -18.09 11.79 7.79
C GLY A 54 -18.57 13.24 7.84
N PRO A 55 -18.32 13.97 8.94
CA PRO A 55 -18.98 15.26 9.20
C PRO A 55 -18.59 16.36 8.23
N ASP A 56 -17.36 16.38 7.69
CA ASP A 56 -16.93 17.44 6.78
C ASP A 56 -15.91 16.88 5.79
N ASN A 57 -16.32 16.74 4.52
CA ASN A 57 -15.50 16.88 3.31
C ASN A 57 -16.31 16.40 2.10
N SER A 58 -17.34 17.17 1.73
CA SER A 58 -17.92 17.06 0.40
C SER A 58 -16.88 17.55 -0.61
N HIS A 59 -16.49 16.70 -1.54
CA HIS A 59 -15.61 17.09 -2.63
C HIS A 59 -16.24 16.73 -3.97
N THR A 60 -15.96 17.54 -4.96
CA THR A 60 -16.44 17.37 -6.34
C THR A 60 -15.25 17.00 -7.21
N HIS A 61 -15.42 16.00 -8.07
CA HIS A 61 -14.46 15.68 -9.12
C HIS A 61 -15.14 15.71 -10.48
N THR A 62 -14.36 16.08 -11.50
CA THR A 62 -14.79 16.07 -12.90
C THR A 62 -14.08 14.91 -13.56
N SER A 63 -14.84 13.95 -14.07
CA SER A 63 -14.29 12.80 -14.79
C SER A 63 -14.60 12.91 -16.27
N TYR A 64 -13.59 12.64 -17.09
CA TYR A 64 -13.66 12.65 -18.54
C TYR A 64 -13.73 11.20 -19.03
N HIS A 65 -14.85 10.82 -19.64
CA HIS A 65 -15.04 9.49 -20.20
C HIS A 65 -15.18 9.57 -21.72
N VAL A 66 -14.62 8.57 -22.40
CA VAL A 66 -14.68 8.46 -23.85
C VAL A 66 -15.53 7.25 -24.18
N HIS A 67 -16.67 7.46 -24.84
CA HIS A 67 -17.56 6.39 -25.26
C HIS A 67 -17.29 6.05 -26.71
N THR A 68 -16.95 4.78 -26.96
CA THR A 68 -16.85 4.22 -28.31
C THR A 68 -18.14 3.46 -28.61
N LYS A 69 -18.80 3.81 -29.71
CA LYS A 69 -20.00 3.13 -30.18
C LYS A 69 -19.60 1.89 -30.97
N ILE A 70 -19.96 0.71 -30.48
CA ILE A 70 -19.67 -0.57 -31.15
C ILE A 70 -20.79 -0.83 -32.17
N VAL A 71 -20.44 -0.84 -33.46
CA VAL A 71 -21.38 -1.15 -34.55
C VAL A 71 -21.66 -2.66 -34.57
N PRO A 72 -22.93 -3.11 -34.58
CA PRO A 72 -23.25 -4.53 -34.70
C PRO A 72 -22.80 -5.09 -36.06
N PRO A 73 -22.37 -6.35 -36.14
CA PRO A 73 -22.06 -6.97 -37.42
C PRO A 73 -23.33 -7.00 -38.32
N PRO A 74 -23.18 -6.90 -39.65
CA PRO A 74 -24.31 -6.96 -40.56
C PRO A 74 -25.06 -8.28 -40.38
N PRO A 75 -26.40 -8.30 -40.53
CA PRO A 75 -27.19 -9.50 -40.35
C PRO A 75 -26.76 -10.55 -41.35
N VAL A 76 -26.12 -11.62 -40.84
CA VAL A 76 -25.98 -12.86 -41.60
C VAL A 76 -27.38 -13.40 -41.85
N ALA A 77 -27.69 -13.66 -43.12
CA ALA A 77 -28.97 -14.20 -43.53
C ALA A 77 -29.30 -15.45 -42.70
N SER A 78 -30.46 -15.40 -42.05
CA SER A 78 -31.11 -16.50 -41.39
C SER A 78 -31.26 -17.69 -42.35
N SER A 79 -30.58 -18.79 -42.08
CA SER A 79 -30.95 -20.11 -42.62
C SER A 79 -31.61 -20.91 -41.50
N GLU A 80 -32.94 -20.81 -41.46
CA GLU A 80 -33.81 -21.77 -40.78
C GLU A 80 -33.77 -23.09 -41.56
N ASP A 81 -33.48 -24.23 -40.90
CA ASP A 81 -34.19 -25.50 -41.16
C ASP A 81 -33.95 -26.57 -40.06
N ASN A 82 -34.96 -26.71 -39.20
CA ASN A 82 -35.61 -27.91 -38.64
C ASN A 82 -34.89 -29.22 -38.19
N THR A 83 -35.42 -29.74 -37.06
CA THR A 83 -35.71 -31.16 -36.74
C THR A 83 -34.63 -32.03 -36.05
N ALA A 84 -34.78 -32.25 -34.74
CA ALA A 84 -35.31 -33.50 -34.15
C ALA A 84 -34.99 -33.63 -32.64
N GLU A 85 -36.03 -33.92 -31.88
CA GLU A 85 -36.05 -34.42 -30.50
C GLU A 85 -35.11 -35.62 -30.25
N SER A 86 -34.38 -35.60 -29.14
CA SER A 86 -33.94 -36.82 -28.45
C SER A 86 -33.65 -36.52 -26.98
N VAL A 87 -34.54 -37.03 -26.13
CA VAL A 87 -34.45 -37.10 -24.68
C VAL A 87 -33.31 -38.04 -24.29
N ASP A 88 -32.34 -37.57 -23.51
CA ASP A 88 -31.69 -38.42 -22.51
C ASP A 88 -31.09 -37.59 -21.37
N ASP A 89 -31.77 -37.66 -20.21
CA ASP A 89 -31.24 -37.26 -18.92
C ASP A 89 -30.10 -38.22 -18.52
N LYS A 90 -28.87 -37.72 -18.37
CA LYS A 90 -27.98 -38.05 -17.24
C LYS A 90 -26.63 -37.33 -17.27
N LYS A 91 -26.36 -36.72 -16.12
CA LYS A 91 -25.07 -36.52 -15.46
C LYS A 91 -24.22 -35.31 -15.84
N GLU A 92 -24.28 -34.39 -14.87
CA GLU A 92 -23.11 -33.91 -14.13
C GLU A 92 -22.23 -32.87 -14.80
N GLY A 93 -22.48 -31.63 -14.34
CA GLY A 93 -21.40 -30.70 -14.06
C GLY A 93 -20.92 -29.98 -15.30
N LYS A 94 -21.60 -28.87 -15.61
CA LYS A 94 -20.95 -27.68 -16.21
C LYS A 94 -19.52 -27.64 -15.69
N LYS A 95 -18.54 -27.88 -16.57
CA LYS A 95 -17.11 -27.83 -16.31
C LYS A 95 -16.79 -26.43 -15.82
N ARG A 96 -17.03 -26.18 -14.53
CA ARG A 96 -16.64 -24.95 -13.87
C ARG A 96 -15.13 -24.87 -14.07
N PRO A 97 -14.58 -23.76 -14.58
CA PRO A 97 -13.14 -23.63 -14.73
C PRO A 97 -12.52 -23.84 -13.34
N SER A 98 -11.92 -25.02 -13.14
CA SER A 98 -11.36 -25.45 -11.85
C SER A 98 -10.33 -24.44 -11.35
N GLY A 99 -9.61 -23.81 -12.30
CA GLY A 99 -8.67 -22.73 -12.05
C GLY A 99 -9.28 -21.50 -11.35
N ASN A 100 -10.50 -21.07 -11.68
CA ASN A 100 -11.12 -19.94 -10.98
C ASN A 100 -11.51 -20.31 -9.55
N ARG A 101 -12.04 -21.53 -9.35
CA ARG A 101 -12.37 -22.02 -8.00
C ARG A 101 -11.14 -22.10 -7.11
N GLU A 102 -10.02 -22.57 -7.66
CA GLU A 102 -8.75 -22.68 -6.95
C GLU A 102 -8.12 -21.31 -6.69
N ALA A 103 -8.14 -20.40 -7.66
CA ALA A 103 -7.67 -19.03 -7.50
C ALA A 103 -8.41 -18.28 -6.38
N VAL A 104 -9.75 -18.39 -6.34
CA VAL A 104 -10.56 -17.79 -5.28
C VAL A 104 -10.24 -18.40 -3.92
N ARG A 105 -10.03 -19.72 -3.85
CA ARG A 105 -9.63 -20.39 -2.59
C ARG A 105 -8.28 -19.85 -2.11
N LYS A 106 -7.27 -19.83 -2.98
CA LYS A 106 -5.93 -19.29 -2.67
C LYS A 106 -5.98 -17.83 -2.26
N TYR A 107 -6.82 -17.01 -2.89
CA TYR A 107 -7.03 -15.62 -2.49
C TYR A 107 -7.61 -15.51 -1.07
N ARG A 108 -8.63 -16.30 -0.74
CA ARG A 108 -9.24 -16.31 0.60
C ARG A 108 -8.24 -16.79 1.66
N GLU A 109 -7.50 -17.84 1.36
CA GLU A 109 -6.45 -18.37 2.24
C GLU A 109 -5.35 -17.33 2.46
N LYS A 110 -4.84 -16.68 1.41
CA LYS A 110 -3.86 -15.59 1.53
C LYS A 110 -4.40 -14.42 2.36
N LYS A 111 -5.65 -14.02 2.14
CA LYS A 111 -6.30 -12.94 2.90
C LYS A 111 -6.44 -13.32 4.38
N LYS A 112 -6.86 -14.55 4.68
CA LYS A 112 -6.96 -15.07 6.04
C LYS A 112 -5.60 -15.17 6.73
N ALA A 113 -4.58 -15.67 6.04
CA ALA A 113 -3.22 -15.76 6.56
C ALA A 113 -2.63 -14.36 6.84
N ARG A 114 -2.84 -13.39 5.94
CA ARG A 114 -2.41 -12.01 6.17
C ARG A 114 -3.10 -11.37 7.37
N ALA A 115 -4.40 -11.61 7.55
CA ALA A 115 -5.14 -11.12 8.71
C ALA A 115 -4.58 -11.71 10.01
N ALA A 116 -4.39 -13.04 10.06
CA ALA A 116 -3.80 -13.71 11.21
C ALA A 116 -2.39 -13.19 11.55
N LEU A 117 -1.52 -13.02 10.54
CA LEU A 117 -0.17 -12.47 10.73
C LEU A 117 -0.19 -11.05 11.33
N LEU A 118 -1.13 -10.21 10.88
CA LEU A 118 -1.28 -8.86 11.43
C LEU A 118 -1.79 -8.88 12.87
N GLU A 119 -2.74 -9.77 13.19
CA GLU A 119 -3.24 -9.95 14.56
C GLU A 119 -2.13 -10.41 15.51
N ASP A 120 -1.33 -11.40 15.10
CA ASP A 120 -0.19 -11.90 15.87
C ASP A 120 0.85 -10.81 16.12
N GLU A 121 1.18 -10.01 15.08
CA GLU A 121 2.13 -8.90 15.20
C GLU A 121 1.62 -7.82 16.15
N VAL A 122 0.32 -7.50 16.12
CA VAL A 122 -0.29 -6.56 17.06
C VAL A 122 -0.18 -7.08 18.50
N VAL A 123 -0.42 -8.36 18.74
CA VAL A 123 -0.25 -8.96 20.07
C VAL A 123 1.21 -8.89 20.53
N ARG A 124 2.16 -9.24 19.65
CA ARG A 124 3.59 -9.18 19.93
C ARG A 124 4.04 -7.75 20.26
N LEU A 125 3.67 -6.78 19.43
CA LEU A 125 4.00 -5.37 19.63
C LEU A 125 3.40 -4.81 20.92
N ARG A 126 2.16 -5.19 21.26
CA ARG A 126 1.53 -4.81 22.55
C ARG A 126 2.31 -5.38 23.74
N ALA A 127 2.73 -6.64 23.68
CA ALA A 127 3.52 -7.26 24.74
C ALA A 127 4.88 -6.55 24.92
N VAL A 128 5.58 -6.25 23.83
CA VAL A 128 6.84 -5.49 23.85
C VAL A 128 6.62 -4.10 24.42
N ASN A 129 5.59 -3.38 23.99
CA ASN A 129 5.28 -2.05 24.51
C ASN A 129 4.98 -2.06 26.00
N GLN A 130 4.24 -3.06 26.51
CA GLN A 130 4.00 -3.21 27.95
C GLN A 130 5.31 -3.45 28.72
N GLN A 131 6.23 -4.25 28.17
CA GLN A 131 7.53 -4.46 28.78
C GLN A 131 8.37 -3.16 28.80
N LEU A 132 8.39 -2.41 27.71
CA LEU A 132 9.10 -1.14 27.62
C LEU A 132 8.55 -0.11 28.61
N LEU A 133 7.23 -0.01 28.75
CA LEU A 133 6.58 0.86 29.74
C LEU A 133 6.98 0.51 31.17
N LYS A 134 7.03 -0.78 31.53
CA LYS A 134 7.51 -1.21 32.86
C LYS A 134 8.96 -0.80 33.12
N ARG A 135 9.83 -0.90 32.12
CA ARG A 135 11.23 -0.46 32.23
C ARG A 135 11.30 1.06 32.39
N LEU A 136 10.50 1.81 31.64
CA LEU A 136 10.45 3.27 31.70
C LEU A 136 9.96 3.77 33.07
N GLN A 137 8.94 3.14 33.66
CA GLN A 137 8.42 3.51 34.98
C GLN A 137 9.49 3.43 36.09
N GLY A 138 10.43 2.46 36.01
CA GLY A 138 11.52 2.34 36.97
C GLY A 138 12.69 3.30 36.73
N GLN A 139 12.79 3.88 35.53
CA GLN A 139 13.95 4.67 35.12
C GLN A 139 14.13 5.95 35.96
N ALA A 140 13.04 6.67 36.26
CA ALA A 140 13.11 7.91 37.03
C ALA A 140 13.64 7.70 38.46
N VAL A 141 13.28 6.57 39.09
CA VAL A 141 13.78 6.22 40.44
C VAL A 141 15.27 5.88 40.40
N LEU A 142 15.70 5.11 39.39
CA LEU A 142 17.11 4.81 39.14
C LEU A 142 17.94 6.08 38.91
N GLU A 143 17.43 7.02 38.12
CA GLU A 143 18.08 8.31 37.87
C GLU A 143 18.19 9.15 39.15
N ALA A 144 17.14 9.18 39.98
CA ALA A 144 17.17 9.86 41.27
C ALA A 144 18.23 9.27 42.22
N GLU A 145 18.33 7.93 42.29
CA GLU A 145 19.36 7.26 43.09
C GLU A 145 20.77 7.52 42.56
N LEU A 146 20.96 7.56 41.24
CA LEU A 146 22.25 7.93 40.65
C LEU A 146 22.66 9.35 41.04
N VAL A 147 21.74 10.31 41.01
CA VAL A 147 22.01 11.68 41.46
C VAL A 147 22.35 11.71 42.94
N ARG A 148 21.57 11.03 43.79
CA ARG A 148 21.82 10.94 45.23
C ARG A 148 23.20 10.35 45.54
N LEU A 149 23.58 9.27 44.85
CA LEU A 149 24.89 8.62 45.00
C LEU A 149 26.03 9.54 44.53
N LYS A 150 25.87 10.25 43.41
CA LYS A 150 26.85 11.24 42.94
C LYS A 150 27.07 12.35 43.96
N CYS A 151 26.00 12.90 44.53
CA CYS A 151 26.09 13.91 45.59
C CYS A 151 26.86 13.36 46.80
N LEU A 152 26.53 12.15 47.26
CA LEU A 152 27.20 11.52 48.39
C LEU A 152 28.71 11.34 48.17
N LEU A 153 29.11 10.95 46.95
CA LEU A 153 30.53 10.80 46.60
C LEU A 153 31.28 12.13 46.62
N VAL A 154 30.65 13.21 46.13
CA VAL A 154 31.23 14.57 46.22
C VAL A 154 31.37 14.99 47.68
N ASP A 155 30.36 14.73 48.51
CA ASP A 155 30.41 15.04 49.94
C ASP A 155 31.52 14.26 50.67
N MET A 156 31.62 12.96 50.43
CA MET A 156 32.66 12.11 51.01
C MET A 156 34.05 12.59 50.58
N ARG A 157 34.23 12.91 49.30
CA ARG A 157 35.48 13.47 48.78
C ARG A 157 35.83 14.77 49.50
N GLY A 158 34.88 15.70 49.64
CA GLY A 158 35.10 16.97 50.34
C GLY A 158 35.47 16.78 51.82
N ARG A 159 34.86 15.80 52.50
CA ARG A 159 35.22 15.45 53.89
C ARG A 159 36.64 14.88 53.98
N ILE A 160 37.00 13.96 53.09
CA ILE A 160 38.35 13.38 53.05
C ILE A 160 39.40 14.47 52.79
N GLU A 161 39.16 15.34 51.80
CA GLU A 161 40.06 16.46 51.49
C GLU A 161 40.17 17.44 52.68
N GLY A 162 39.07 17.66 53.42
CA GLY A 162 39.05 18.51 54.62
C GLY A 162 39.73 17.89 55.84
N GLU A 163 39.62 16.57 56.05
CA GLU A 163 40.21 15.86 57.20
C GLU A 163 41.69 15.53 57.00
N ILE A 164 42.11 15.18 55.79
CA ILE A 164 43.51 14.82 55.47
C ILE A 164 44.35 16.08 55.20
N GLY A 165 43.73 17.18 54.74
CA GLY A 165 44.44 18.38 54.28
C GLY A 165 45.36 18.09 53.08
N CYS A 166 46.05 19.12 52.58
CA CYS A 166 47.16 18.91 51.63
C CYS A 166 48.32 18.27 52.41
N PHE A 167 48.45 16.94 52.34
CA PHE A 167 49.53 16.23 52.99
C PHE A 167 50.87 16.72 52.41
N PRO A 168 51.75 17.36 53.20
CA PRO A 168 53.01 17.85 52.70
C PRO A 168 53.92 16.65 52.44
N TYR A 169 54.06 16.27 51.18
CA TYR A 169 55.19 15.45 50.76
C TYR A 169 56.42 16.35 50.82
N ASP A 170 57.08 16.40 51.99
CA ASP A 170 58.41 16.94 52.10
C ASP A 170 59.34 16.06 51.26
N TYR A 171 59.57 16.47 50.01
CA TYR A 171 60.69 16.00 49.22
C TYR A 171 61.95 16.58 49.85
N ASN A 172 62.45 15.91 50.90
CA ASN A 172 63.78 16.14 51.42
C ASN A 172 64.79 15.98 50.28
N LYS A 173 65.18 17.11 49.68
CA LYS A 173 66.39 17.23 48.88
C LYS A 173 67.56 16.89 49.80
N GLN A 174 68.06 15.66 49.69
CA GLN A 174 69.37 15.31 50.21
C GLN A 174 70.40 16.16 49.45
N GLN A 175 71.09 17.02 50.19
CA GLN A 175 72.32 17.71 49.76
C GLN A 175 73.50 16.74 49.81
#